data_AF-A0AAV5AM44-F1
#
_entry.id   AF-A0AAV5AM44-F1
#
_cell.length_a   1.000
_cell.length_b   1.000
_cell.length_c   1.000
_cell.angle_alpha   90.00
_cell.angle_beta   90.00
_cell.angle_gamma   90.00
#
_symmetry.space_group_name_H-M   'P 1'
#
loop_
_entity.id
_entity.type
_entity.pdbx_description
1 polymer ?
#
loop_
_entity_poly.entity_id
_entity_poly.type
_entity_poly.pdbx_seq_one_letter_code
_entity_poly.pdbx_strand_id
1 'polypeptide(L)'
;MSPAIQDVTYLRLNIPSRQPVHHLIVSNSPSMFDTRGFPNLASLDLSSCAVHVSDLPLLINRFGKQLRHLILDDTNVCNGSIVGEWEALGKAIALADVAPTRQREKLLKSWIDARSPSITAHDHGSSAVPDNQITRSKRGRKGLATPTISLRQSSDDTSNSVIIRSQPISFEGIQHLTGKIRLVPMASHIQSICINQLSSGMEESARSEFAKGWLDGLRQLHATWARLQQSQSNGTRLFRFGSSQSLTEIGPLGQDKFWDHMTLSSSFNSPPLLCFSGAIKKRTEMNEHHSLPIHPNGCGHQDSADVWPPKFYD
;
A
#
# COMPACT_ATOMS: atom_id res chain seq x y z
N MET A 1 12.16 3.38 18.47
CA MET A 1 11.89 4.64 17.74
C MET A 1 12.11 5.81 18.68
N SER A 2 12.64 6.94 18.20
CA SER A 2 12.74 8.15 19.02
C SER A 2 11.33 8.65 19.37
N PRO A 3 11.02 8.94 20.65
CA PRO A 3 9.74 9.53 21.05
C PRO A 3 9.39 10.79 20.25
N ALA A 4 10.40 11.59 19.89
CA ALA A 4 10.23 12.85 19.15
C ALA A 4 9.58 12.68 17.75
N ILE A 5 9.62 11.48 17.16
CA ILE A 5 9.08 11.24 15.82
C ILE A 5 7.59 10.86 15.89
N GLN A 6 7.09 10.45 17.05
CA GLN A 6 5.70 10.02 17.20
C GLN A 6 4.72 11.17 16.92
N ASP A 7 5.08 12.40 17.28
CA ASP A 7 4.20 13.56 17.17
C ASP A 7 4.36 14.33 15.84
N VAL A 8 5.19 13.84 14.93
CA VAL A 8 5.41 14.48 13.63
C VAL A 8 4.18 14.27 12.75
N THR A 9 3.43 15.34 12.55
CA THR A 9 2.23 15.41 11.69
C THR A 9 2.53 15.95 10.29
N TYR A 10 3.56 16.79 10.17
CA TYR A 10 4.00 17.41 8.92
C TYR A 10 5.47 17.10 8.69
N LEU A 11 5.80 16.55 7.52
CA LEU A 11 7.18 16.30 7.12
C LEU A 11 7.43 16.88 5.73
N ARG A 12 8.43 17.76 5.63
CA ARG A 12 8.94 18.27 4.36
C ARG A 12 10.36 17.78 4.16
N LEU A 13 10.61 17.15 3.03
CA LEU A 13 11.94 16.76 2.57
C LEU A 13 12.13 17.38 1.19
N ASN A 14 12.96 18.41 1.11
CA ASN A 14 13.36 19.01 -0.15
C ASN A 14 14.86 18.75 -0.34
N ILE A 15 15.17 17.70 -1.09
CA ILE A 15 16.54 17.33 -1.43
C ILE A 15 16.59 17.19 -2.96
N PRO A 16 16.90 18.28 -3.68
CA PRO A 16 16.87 18.30 -5.14
C PRO A 16 17.69 17.15 -5.74
N SER A 17 17.13 16.51 -6.77
CA SER A 17 17.77 15.43 -7.51
C SER A 17 18.14 14.18 -6.68
N ARG A 18 17.64 14.05 -5.44
CA ARG A 18 17.77 12.85 -4.61
C ARG A 18 16.45 12.11 -4.52
N GLN A 19 16.53 10.81 -4.27
CA GLN A 19 15.38 9.91 -4.11
C GLN A 19 15.19 9.55 -2.62
N PRO A 20 14.74 10.48 -1.76
CA PRO A 20 14.52 10.19 -0.33
C PRO A 20 13.44 9.12 -0.13
N VAL A 21 12.57 8.95 -1.12
CA VAL A 21 11.47 7.99 -1.15
C VAL A 21 11.94 6.56 -0.84
N HIS A 22 13.05 6.12 -1.44
CA HIS A 22 13.60 4.81 -1.14
C HIS A 22 13.96 4.66 0.33
N HIS A 23 14.53 5.68 0.97
CA HIS A 23 14.83 5.61 2.40
C HIS A 23 13.55 5.62 3.25
N LEU A 24 12.50 6.34 2.84
CA LEU A 24 11.22 6.35 3.54
C LEU A 24 10.47 5.01 3.46
N ILE A 25 10.55 4.34 2.31
CA ILE A 25 9.93 3.03 2.05
C ILE A 25 10.77 1.90 2.66
N VAL A 26 12.08 1.91 2.37
CA VAL A 26 13.01 0.82 2.68
C VAL A 26 13.45 0.84 4.14
N SER A 27 13.35 1.95 4.89
CA SER A 27 13.81 2.04 6.28
C SER A 27 13.42 0.80 7.09
N ASN A 28 14.42 -0.07 7.21
CA ASN A 28 14.32 -1.51 7.34
C ASN A 28 14.06 -1.87 8.80
N SER A 29 12.88 -2.41 9.07
CA SER A 29 12.80 -3.45 10.07
C SER A 29 12.33 -4.72 9.37
N PRO A 30 13.15 -5.81 9.35
CA PRO A 30 12.71 -7.13 8.91
C PRO A 30 11.66 -7.73 9.86
N SER A 31 11.22 -7.02 10.90
CA SER A 31 9.97 -7.35 11.55
C SER A 31 8.87 -7.26 10.51
N MET A 32 8.28 -8.42 10.19
CA MET A 32 7.15 -8.66 9.29
C MET A 32 5.96 -7.68 9.45
N PHE A 33 5.98 -6.85 10.49
CA PHE A 33 4.95 -5.90 10.90
C PHE A 33 5.53 -4.53 11.28
N ASP A 34 6.58 -4.10 10.59
CA ASP A 34 6.88 -2.70 10.24
C ASP A 34 6.58 -1.58 11.28
N THR A 35 7.62 -1.12 11.98
CA THR A 35 7.60 0.16 12.72
C THR A 35 7.49 1.32 11.74
N ARG A 36 6.25 1.81 11.54
CA ARG A 36 5.99 3.04 10.78
C ARG A 36 6.79 4.17 11.41
N GLY A 37 7.79 4.68 10.68
CA GLY A 37 8.68 5.73 11.17
C GLY A 37 7.93 6.97 11.66
N PHE A 38 6.81 7.30 11.03
CA PHE A 38 5.99 8.46 11.35
C PHE A 38 4.51 8.02 11.48
N PRO A 39 4.07 7.57 12.66
CA PRO A 39 2.73 6.99 12.83
C PRO A 39 1.62 8.02 12.66
N ASN A 40 1.92 9.29 12.95
CA ASN A 40 0.98 10.42 12.93
C ASN A 40 1.14 11.36 11.73
N LEU A 41 1.91 10.94 10.71
CA LEU A 41 2.16 11.78 9.54
C LEU A 41 0.89 12.02 8.73
N ALA A 42 0.40 13.26 8.73
CA ALA A 42 -0.78 13.69 8.00
C ALA A 42 -0.45 14.32 6.64
N SER A 43 0.67 15.04 6.56
CA SER A 43 1.10 15.72 5.34
C SER A 43 2.58 15.43 5.05
N LEU A 44 2.86 15.01 3.82
CA LEU A 44 4.21 14.74 3.32
C LEU A 44 4.50 15.60 2.10
N ASP A 45 5.52 16.42 2.20
CA ASP A 45 6.01 17.28 1.12
C ASP A 45 7.36 16.76 0.63
N LEU A 46 7.40 16.32 -0.62
CA LEU A 46 8.57 15.83 -1.33
C LEU A 46 8.88 16.73 -2.54
N SER A 47 8.54 18.02 -2.45
CA SER A 47 8.76 18.95 -3.56
C SER A 47 10.24 19.00 -3.94
N SER A 48 10.49 19.13 -5.25
CA SER A 48 11.82 19.11 -5.88
C SER A 48 12.61 17.79 -5.74
N CYS A 49 12.07 16.76 -5.10
CA CYS A 49 12.72 15.46 -5.00
C CYS A 49 12.54 14.62 -6.28
N ALA A 50 13.46 13.70 -6.51
CA ALA A 50 13.26 12.67 -7.53
C ALA A 50 12.30 11.60 -6.97
N VAL A 51 11.05 11.62 -7.44
CA VAL A 51 10.00 10.68 -7.06
C VAL A 51 9.52 9.96 -8.33
N HIS A 52 9.47 8.64 -8.31
CA HIS A 52 8.87 7.87 -9.41
C HIS A 52 7.40 7.59 -9.15
N VAL A 53 6.61 7.56 -10.22
CA VAL A 53 5.18 7.21 -10.18
C VAL A 53 4.94 5.85 -9.51
N SER A 54 5.84 4.88 -9.75
CA SER A 54 5.79 3.55 -9.15
C SER A 54 5.95 3.53 -7.64
N ASP A 55 6.55 4.57 -7.05
CA ASP A 55 6.81 4.63 -5.62
C ASP A 55 5.62 5.20 -4.83
N LEU A 56 4.72 5.93 -5.49
CA LEU A 56 3.60 6.59 -4.84
C LEU A 56 2.66 5.61 -4.11
N PRO A 57 2.26 4.46 -4.70
CA PRO A 57 1.47 3.46 -3.98
C PRO A 57 2.21 2.92 -2.75
N LEU A 58 3.54 2.77 -2.81
CA LEU A 58 4.35 2.28 -1.70
C LEU A 58 4.44 3.31 -0.56
N LEU A 59 4.65 4.59 -0.90
CA LEU A 59 4.62 5.70 0.06
C LEU A 59 3.26 5.80 0.75
N ILE A 60 2.18 5.79 -0.03
CA ILE A 60 0.81 5.80 0.49
C ILE A 60 0.59 4.58 1.37
N ASN A 61 1.04 3.39 0.97
CA ASN A 61 0.91 2.21 1.81
C ASN A 61 1.64 2.35 3.15
N ARG A 62 2.87 2.87 3.12
CA ARG A 62 3.75 3.05 4.27
C ARG A 62 3.14 3.96 5.34
N PHE A 63 2.58 5.09 4.94
CA PHE A 63 2.03 6.12 5.85
C PHE A 63 0.50 6.06 5.99
N GLY A 64 -0.15 5.17 5.24
CA GLY A 64 -1.50 5.38 4.71
C GLY A 64 -2.69 5.53 5.63
N LYS A 65 -2.59 5.26 6.93
CA LYS A 65 -3.74 5.52 7.83
C LYS A 65 -3.90 7.00 8.14
N GLN A 66 -2.80 7.74 8.14
CA GLN A 66 -2.80 9.14 8.57
C GLN A 66 -2.46 10.09 7.43
N LEU A 67 -1.71 9.64 6.44
CA LEU A 67 -1.33 10.48 5.31
C LEU A 67 -2.57 10.90 4.50
N ARG A 68 -2.91 12.18 4.59
CA ARG A 68 -4.03 12.84 3.89
C ARG A 68 -3.53 13.68 2.72
N HIS A 69 -2.37 14.30 2.86
CA HIS A 69 -1.85 15.24 1.87
C HIS A 69 -0.46 14.82 1.38
N LEU A 70 -0.29 14.78 0.07
CA LEU A 70 0.99 14.52 -0.58
C LEU A 70 1.32 15.66 -1.55
N ILE A 71 2.45 16.33 -1.32
CA ILE A 71 2.93 17.45 -2.15
C ILE A 71 4.15 17.01 -2.93
N LEU A 72 4.07 17.16 -4.25
CA LEU A 72 4.99 16.67 -5.27
C LEU A 72 5.30 17.78 -6.29
N ASP A 73 5.36 19.03 -5.83
CA ASP A 73 5.74 20.15 -6.68
C ASP A 73 7.15 19.97 -7.20
N ASP A 74 7.41 20.41 -8.41
CA ASP A 74 8.70 20.34 -9.07
C ASP A 74 9.29 18.91 -9.15
N THR A 75 8.41 17.90 -9.19
CA THR A 75 8.81 16.49 -9.39
C THR A 75 8.43 16.02 -10.79
N ASN A 76 9.14 15.01 -11.30
CA ASN A 76 8.85 14.40 -12.60
C ASN A 76 7.63 13.44 -12.57
N VAL A 77 6.77 13.55 -11.57
CA VAL A 77 5.57 12.71 -11.42
C VAL A 77 4.50 13.22 -12.37
N CYS A 78 4.14 12.41 -13.35
CA CYS A 78 3.01 12.62 -14.25
C CYS A 78 2.99 14.00 -14.90
N ASN A 79 3.76 14.15 -15.98
CA ASN A 79 3.77 15.38 -16.78
C ASN A 79 2.60 15.45 -17.79
N GLY A 80 1.75 14.41 -17.86
CA GLY A 80 0.63 14.34 -18.81
C GLY A 80 1.08 14.10 -20.26
N SER A 81 2.33 13.69 -20.48
CA SER A 81 2.84 13.37 -21.83
C SER A 81 2.28 12.07 -22.39
N ILE A 82 1.82 11.17 -21.52
CA ILE A 82 1.30 9.86 -21.89
C ILE A 82 -0.21 9.85 -21.63
N VAL A 83 -1.00 9.54 -22.67
CA VAL A 83 -2.46 9.41 -22.57
C VAL A 83 -2.81 8.31 -21.55
N GLY A 84 -3.69 8.63 -20.60
CA GLY A 84 -4.13 7.70 -19.56
C GLY A 84 -3.15 7.51 -18.41
N GLU A 85 -2.06 8.29 -18.35
CA GLU A 85 -1.13 8.28 -17.22
C GLU A 85 -1.82 8.63 -15.89
N TRP A 86 -2.68 9.66 -15.91
CA TRP A 86 -3.44 10.09 -14.74
C TRP A 86 -4.48 9.04 -14.32
N GLU A 87 -5.13 8.38 -15.27
CA GLU A 87 -6.02 7.25 -15.01
C GLU A 87 -5.28 6.07 -14.35
N ALA A 88 -4.10 5.72 -14.87
CA ALA A 88 -3.26 4.68 -14.28
C ALA A 88 -2.81 5.05 -12.86
N LEU A 89 -2.42 6.31 -12.64
CA LEU A 89 -2.05 6.82 -11.32
C LEU A 89 -3.20 6.73 -10.32
N GLY A 90 -4.38 7.27 -10.67
CA GLY A 90 -5.55 7.24 -9.79
C GLY A 90 -5.92 5.82 -9.36
N LYS A 91 -5.87 4.88 -10.31
CA LYS A 91 -6.10 3.46 -10.04
C LYS A 91 -5.03 2.83 -9.16
N ALA A 92 -3.76 3.13 -9.39
CA ALA A 92 -2.65 2.61 -8.61
C ALA A 92 -2.73 3.07 -7.14
N ILE A 93 -3.09 4.35 -6.92
CA ILE A 93 -3.26 4.94 -5.59
C ILE A 93 -4.47 4.32 -4.87
N ALA A 94 -5.60 4.15 -5.55
CA ALA A 94 -6.79 3.50 -4.97
C ALA A 94 -6.49 2.05 -4.52
N LEU A 95 -5.58 1.35 -5.21
CA LEU A 95 -5.20 -0.05 -4.94
C LEU A 95 -3.91 -0.20 -4.13
N ALA A 96 -3.38 0.88 -3.55
CA ALA A 96 -2.07 0.91 -2.92
C ALA A 96 -1.84 -0.17 -1.84
N ASP A 97 -2.89 -0.63 -1.14
CA ASP A 97 -2.76 -1.65 -0.09
C ASP A 97 -3.01 -3.09 -0.54
N VAL A 98 -3.46 -3.33 -1.77
CA VAL A 98 -3.82 -4.69 -2.24
C VAL A 98 -2.59 -5.60 -2.35
N ALA A 99 -1.55 -5.15 -3.06
CA ALA A 99 -0.33 -5.92 -3.24
C ALA A 99 0.44 -6.14 -1.91
N PRO A 100 0.70 -5.09 -1.10
CA PRO A 100 1.33 -5.25 0.21
C PRO A 100 0.55 -6.18 1.13
N THR A 101 -0.79 -6.10 1.15
CA THR A 101 -1.61 -7.00 1.96
C THR A 101 -1.48 -8.46 1.53
N ARG A 102 -1.44 -8.76 0.23
CA ARG A 102 -1.19 -10.12 -0.27
C ARG A 102 0.19 -10.64 0.11
N GLN A 103 1.21 -9.78 0.07
CA GLN A 103 2.56 -10.14 0.50
C GLN A 103 2.60 -10.45 1.99
N ARG A 104 1.98 -9.61 2.84
CA ARG A 104 1.84 -9.87 4.28
C ARG A 104 1.08 -11.16 4.56
N GLU A 105 0.04 -11.46 3.78
CA GLU A 105 -0.72 -12.72 3.90
C GLU A 105 0.17 -13.93 3.60
N LYS A 106 0.99 -13.87 2.55
CA LYS A 106 1.95 -14.93 2.21
C LYS A 106 2.96 -15.16 3.33
N LEU A 107 3.54 -14.07 3.86
CA LEU A 107 4.47 -14.15 4.98
C LEU A 107 3.81 -14.74 6.23
N LEU A 108 2.56 -14.36 6.51
CA LEU A 108 1.82 -14.85 7.67
C LEU A 108 1.56 -16.35 7.57
N LYS A 109 1.18 -16.82 6.38
CA LYS A 109 1.01 -18.24 6.13
C LYS A 109 2.28 -19.02 6.34
N SER A 110 3.40 -18.59 5.72
CA SER A 110 4.69 -19.24 5.91
C SER A 110 5.13 -19.26 7.37
N TRP A 111 4.84 -18.20 8.13
CA TRP A 111 5.11 -18.13 9.56
C TRP A 111 4.27 -19.12 10.39
N ILE A 112 2.99 -19.28 10.06
CA ILE A 112 2.08 -20.25 10.72
C ILE A 112 2.50 -21.68 10.38
N ASP A 113 2.81 -21.95 9.12
CA ASP A 113 3.22 -23.27 8.63
C ASP A 113 4.52 -23.72 9.31
N ALA A 114 5.47 -22.81 9.51
CA ALA A 114 6.74 -23.09 10.20
C ALA A 114 6.59 -23.35 11.70
N ARG A 115 5.49 -22.91 12.32
CA ARG A 115 5.24 -23.02 13.78
C ARG A 115 4.22 -24.07 14.16
N SER A 116 3.42 -24.54 13.21
CA SER A 116 2.51 -25.64 13.46
C SER A 116 3.35 -26.88 13.73
N PRO A 117 3.37 -27.42 14.96
CA PRO A 117 4.10 -28.66 15.22
C PRO A 117 3.56 -29.70 14.23
N SER A 118 4.46 -30.50 13.64
CA SER A 118 4.14 -31.55 12.68
C SER A 118 3.23 -32.61 13.34
N ILE A 119 1.96 -32.29 13.55
CA ILE A 119 0.93 -33.19 14.10
C ILE A 119 0.69 -34.36 13.14
N THR A 120 1.22 -34.29 11.92
CA THR A 120 1.17 -35.36 10.90
C THR A 120 2.24 -36.46 11.05
N ALA A 121 3.13 -36.41 12.04
CA ALA A 121 4.19 -37.43 12.17
C ALA A 121 3.83 -38.66 13.04
N HIS A 122 2.66 -38.72 13.69
CA HIS A 122 2.39 -39.76 14.69
C HIS A 122 1.19 -40.69 14.50
N ASP A 123 0.47 -40.67 13.37
CA ASP A 123 -0.72 -41.53 13.20
C ASP A 123 -0.69 -42.51 12.02
N HIS A 124 0.50 -42.99 11.62
CA HIS A 124 0.64 -44.18 10.77
C HIS A 124 1.52 -45.23 11.45
N GLY A 125 1.16 -45.57 12.68
CA GLY A 125 1.51 -46.85 13.31
C GLY A 125 0.32 -47.81 13.24
N SER A 126 -0.05 -48.29 12.05
CA SER A 126 -0.87 -49.51 11.93
C SER A 126 -0.61 -50.21 10.60
N SER A 127 0.19 -51.27 10.75
CA SER A 127 0.19 -52.54 10.01
C SER A 127 0.06 -52.54 8.49
N ALA A 128 1.17 -52.98 7.90
CA ALA A 128 1.26 -53.71 6.64
C ALA A 128 0.04 -54.58 6.31
N VAL A 129 -0.57 -54.31 5.16
CA VAL A 129 -1.08 -55.35 4.25
C VAL A 129 -0.76 -54.88 2.82
N PRO A 130 0.04 -55.63 2.03
CA PRO A 130 0.20 -55.36 0.61
C PRO A 130 -0.98 -56.01 -0.11
N ASP A 131 -1.87 -55.24 -0.71
CA ASP A 131 -2.76 -55.82 -1.73
C ASP A 131 -2.83 -54.97 -2.99
N ASN A 132 -2.57 -55.68 -4.09
CA ASN A 132 -2.46 -55.24 -5.46
C ASN A 132 -3.85 -54.93 -5.99
N GLN A 133 -4.17 -53.67 -6.32
CA GLN A 133 -5.16 -53.41 -7.37
C GLN A 133 -4.71 -52.32 -8.36
N ILE A 134 -4.43 -52.82 -9.55
CA ILE A 134 -4.08 -52.14 -10.79
C ILE A 134 -5.33 -51.41 -11.30
N THR A 135 -5.41 -50.08 -11.12
CA THR A 135 -6.35 -49.26 -11.88
C THR A 135 -5.64 -48.64 -13.08
N ARG A 136 -6.01 -49.12 -14.27
CA ARG A 136 -5.43 -48.79 -15.58
C ARG A 136 -5.43 -47.28 -15.85
N SER A 137 -4.24 -46.71 -15.97
CA SER A 137 -4.03 -45.37 -16.49
C SER A 137 -4.37 -45.32 -17.99
N LYS A 138 -5.32 -44.45 -18.35
CA LYS A 138 -5.66 -44.19 -19.76
C LYS A 138 -4.46 -43.51 -20.44
N ARG A 139 -3.89 -44.26 -21.37
CA ARG A 139 -2.83 -43.89 -22.32
C ARG A 139 -3.31 -42.74 -23.23
N GLY A 140 -2.88 -41.52 -22.93
CA GLY A 140 -3.12 -40.32 -23.75
C GLY A 140 -1.81 -39.71 -24.23
N ARG A 141 -1.57 -39.84 -25.55
CA ARG A 141 -0.64 -39.13 -26.45
C ARG A 141 0.76 -38.74 -25.91
N LYS A 142 1.77 -39.50 -26.38
CA LYS A 142 3.19 -39.11 -26.41
C LYS A 142 3.37 -37.85 -27.27
N GLY A 143 3.23 -36.67 -26.68
CA GLY A 143 3.94 -35.48 -27.15
C GLY A 143 5.37 -35.59 -26.64
N LEU A 144 6.37 -35.48 -27.53
CA LEU A 144 7.76 -35.32 -27.13
C LEU A 144 7.86 -34.09 -26.23
N ALA A 145 7.89 -34.28 -24.93
CA ALA A 145 8.32 -33.26 -24.00
C ALA A 145 9.84 -33.17 -24.15
N THR A 146 10.31 -32.22 -24.96
CA THR A 146 11.70 -31.78 -24.93
C THR A 146 11.93 -31.20 -23.53
N PRO A 147 12.74 -31.84 -22.66
CA PRO A 147 13.05 -31.25 -21.37
C PRO A 147 13.89 -30.00 -21.62
N THR A 148 13.30 -28.82 -21.48
CA THR A 148 14.06 -27.57 -21.43
C THR A 148 14.80 -27.55 -20.10
N ILE A 149 16.03 -28.06 -20.10
CA ILE A 149 16.97 -27.92 -18.99
C ILE A 149 17.31 -26.43 -18.88
N SER A 150 16.61 -25.73 -17.99
CA SER A 150 16.99 -24.38 -17.58
C SER A 150 18.15 -24.51 -16.59
N LEU A 151 19.37 -24.43 -17.11
CA LEU A 151 20.56 -24.17 -16.31
C LEU A 151 20.45 -22.76 -15.75
N ARG A 152 19.79 -22.62 -14.59
CA ARG A 152 19.90 -21.40 -13.79
C ARG A 152 21.30 -21.39 -13.20
N GLN A 153 22.13 -20.50 -13.73
CA GLN A 153 23.34 -20.01 -13.08
C GLN A 153 23.03 -19.73 -11.61
N SER A 154 23.65 -20.50 -10.72
CA SER A 154 23.79 -20.15 -9.32
C SER A 154 24.72 -18.95 -9.26
N SER A 155 24.16 -17.74 -9.24
CA SER A 155 24.85 -16.59 -8.68
C SER A 155 25.00 -16.88 -7.19
N ASP A 156 26.25 -16.96 -6.73
CA ASP A 156 26.63 -17.00 -5.32
C ASP A 156 26.13 -15.72 -4.63
N ASP A 157 24.85 -15.71 -4.26
CA ASP A 157 24.33 -14.81 -3.25
C ASP A 157 24.93 -15.26 -1.93
N THR A 158 26.05 -14.63 -1.59
CA THR A 158 26.63 -14.61 -0.26
C THR A 158 25.53 -14.20 0.70
N SER A 159 24.86 -15.21 1.23
CA SER A 159 23.72 -15.09 2.10
C SER A 159 24.24 -14.61 3.44
N ASN A 160 24.34 -13.29 3.60
CA ASN A 160 24.29 -12.67 4.92
C ASN A 160 22.94 -13.05 5.53
N SER A 161 22.91 -14.22 6.17
CA SER A 161 21.83 -14.65 7.04
C SER A 161 21.85 -13.74 8.26
N VAL A 162 21.28 -12.55 8.09
CA VAL A 162 20.94 -11.67 9.20
C VAL A 162 20.03 -12.49 10.11
N ILE A 163 20.53 -12.86 11.28
CA ILE A 163 19.76 -13.52 12.32
C ILE A 163 18.68 -12.51 12.75
N ILE A 164 17.48 -12.66 12.19
CA ILE A 164 16.32 -11.83 12.49
C ILE A 164 15.89 -12.16 13.92
N ARG A 165 16.40 -11.41 14.91
CA ARG A 165 15.82 -11.35 16.25
C ARG A 165 14.58 -10.46 16.18
N SER A 166 13.51 -10.98 15.58
CA SER A 166 12.19 -10.35 15.60
C SER A 166 11.67 -10.38 17.04
N GLN A 167 11.41 -9.20 17.61
CA GLN A 167 10.64 -9.09 18.85
C GLN A 167 9.32 -9.87 18.67
N PRO A 168 8.93 -10.71 19.64
CA PRO A 168 7.69 -11.47 19.55
C PRO A 168 6.53 -10.49 19.64
N ILE A 169 5.83 -10.31 18.54
CA ILE A 169 4.49 -9.74 18.55
C ILE A 169 3.66 -10.63 19.47
N SER A 170 2.83 -10.03 20.32
CA SER A 170 1.84 -10.80 21.06
C SER A 170 0.84 -11.36 20.05
N PHE A 171 1.14 -12.58 19.59
CA PHE A 171 0.26 -13.47 18.86
C PHE A 171 -0.59 -14.27 19.85
N GLU A 172 -0.91 -13.71 21.02
CA GLU A 172 -1.83 -14.31 21.98
C GLU A 172 -3.16 -14.59 21.26
N GLY A 173 -3.47 -15.87 21.05
CA GLY A 173 -4.64 -16.35 20.32
C GLY A 173 -4.37 -16.90 18.91
N ILE A 174 -3.19 -16.68 18.32
CA ILE A 174 -2.89 -17.13 16.95
C ILE A 174 -2.25 -18.53 16.90
N GLN A 175 -1.76 -19.03 18.03
CA GLN A 175 -1.18 -20.38 18.12
C GLN A 175 -2.19 -21.50 17.89
N HIS A 176 -3.49 -21.18 17.96
CA HIS A 176 -4.60 -22.12 17.73
C HIS A 176 -5.38 -21.80 16.44
N LEU A 177 -4.82 -21.02 15.50
CA LEU A 177 -5.49 -20.79 14.21
C LEU A 177 -5.45 -22.07 13.36
N THR A 178 -6.42 -22.96 13.56
CA THR A 178 -6.74 -23.98 12.56
C THR A 178 -7.57 -23.34 11.45
N GLY A 179 -7.14 -23.46 10.20
CA GLY A 179 -7.94 -23.08 9.03
C GLY A 179 -7.32 -22.02 8.12
N LYS A 180 -8.05 -21.68 7.05
CA LYS A 180 -7.60 -20.77 6.01
C LYS A 180 -7.69 -19.32 6.49
N ILE A 181 -6.59 -18.58 6.33
CA ILE A 181 -6.48 -17.18 6.74
C ILE A 181 -6.38 -16.28 5.52
N ARG A 182 -7.03 -15.11 5.57
CA ARG A 182 -6.90 -14.02 4.60
C ARG A 182 -6.76 -12.66 5.29
N LEU A 183 -6.08 -11.75 4.63
CA LEU A 183 -5.95 -10.37 5.09
C LEU A 183 -6.83 -9.43 4.25
N VAL A 184 -7.51 -8.50 4.93
CA VAL A 184 -8.37 -7.51 4.28
C VAL A 184 -7.56 -6.26 3.92
N PRO A 185 -7.47 -5.90 2.63
CA PRO A 185 -6.79 -4.67 2.23
C PRO A 185 -7.65 -3.46 2.61
N MET A 186 -7.00 -2.36 2.98
CA MET A 186 -7.62 -1.10 3.33
C MET A 186 -7.73 -0.16 2.13
N ALA A 187 -8.76 0.69 2.11
CA ALA A 187 -8.82 1.80 1.16
C ALA A 187 -7.74 2.85 1.49
N SER A 188 -7.28 3.56 0.46
CA SER A 188 -6.39 4.70 0.63
C SER A 188 -7.14 5.85 1.32
N HIS A 189 -6.48 6.53 2.26
CA HIS A 189 -7.03 7.68 2.99
C HIS A 189 -6.51 9.02 2.45
N ILE A 190 -5.79 9.00 1.32
CA ILE A 190 -5.26 10.21 0.70
C ILE A 190 -6.43 11.12 0.27
N GLN A 191 -6.38 12.37 0.70
CA GLN A 191 -7.42 13.38 0.45
C GLN A 191 -7.01 14.34 -0.66
N SER A 192 -5.71 14.64 -0.79
CA SER A 192 -5.22 15.48 -1.87
C SER A 192 -3.81 15.11 -2.33
N ILE A 193 -3.56 15.34 -3.61
CA ILE A 193 -2.23 15.27 -4.23
C ILE A 193 -1.98 16.61 -4.94
N CYS A 194 -0.84 17.20 -4.65
CA CYS A 194 -0.45 18.53 -5.10
C CYS A 194 0.75 18.41 -6.05
N ILE A 195 0.62 18.88 -7.29
CA ILE A 195 1.64 18.80 -8.35
C ILE A 195 1.57 20.07 -9.18
N ASN A 196 2.64 20.86 -9.31
CA ASN A 196 2.63 22.12 -10.08
C ASN A 196 3.13 22.01 -11.53
N GLN A 197 3.61 20.85 -11.98
CA GLN A 197 4.26 20.66 -13.29
C GLN A 197 3.31 20.15 -14.38
N LEU A 198 2.19 20.86 -14.60
CA LEU A 198 1.28 20.53 -15.70
C LEU A 198 1.21 21.66 -16.71
N SER A 199 1.16 21.33 -18.00
CA SER A 199 0.93 22.29 -19.07
C SER A 199 -0.42 22.98 -18.88
N SER A 200 -0.44 24.30 -19.03
CA SER A 200 -1.67 25.11 -18.93
C SER A 200 -2.77 24.56 -19.86
N GLY A 201 -3.97 24.37 -19.31
CA GLY A 201 -5.14 23.86 -20.03
C GLY A 201 -5.32 22.34 -19.97
N MET A 202 -4.37 21.60 -19.39
CA MET A 202 -4.50 20.15 -19.20
C MET A 202 -5.06 19.76 -17.82
N GLU A 203 -5.24 20.72 -16.91
CA GLU A 203 -5.61 20.45 -15.51
C GLU A 203 -6.93 19.69 -15.39
N GLU A 204 -7.94 20.08 -16.15
CA GLU A 204 -9.26 19.46 -16.07
C GLU A 204 -9.28 18.05 -16.67
N SER A 205 -8.53 17.84 -17.76
CA SER A 205 -8.34 16.50 -18.34
C SER A 205 -7.64 15.57 -17.34
N ALA A 206 -6.58 16.04 -16.69
CA ALA A 206 -5.86 15.29 -15.68
C ALA A 206 -6.74 14.93 -14.48
N ARG A 207 -7.56 15.87 -13.97
CA ARG A 207 -8.54 15.59 -12.90
C ARG A 207 -9.55 14.53 -13.30
N SER A 208 -10.11 14.64 -14.50
CA SER A 208 -11.11 13.71 -15.02
C SER A 208 -10.55 12.29 -15.20
N GLU A 209 -9.38 12.16 -15.83
CA GLU A 209 -8.68 10.88 -16.00
C GLU A 209 -8.34 10.25 -14.64
N PHE A 210 -7.76 11.04 -13.73
CA PHE A 210 -7.44 10.56 -12.38
C PHE A 210 -8.67 10.09 -11.62
N ALA A 211 -9.76 10.86 -11.65
CA ALA A 211 -11.02 10.50 -11.02
C ALA A 211 -11.59 9.18 -11.57
N LYS A 212 -11.56 9.01 -12.90
CA LYS A 212 -11.94 7.76 -13.56
C LYS A 212 -11.11 6.58 -13.06
N GLY A 213 -9.78 6.73 -13.06
CA GLY A 213 -8.85 5.72 -12.57
C GLY A 213 -9.06 5.34 -11.12
N TRP A 214 -9.27 6.34 -10.26
CA TRP A 214 -9.57 6.16 -8.84
C TRP A 214 -10.85 5.34 -8.64
N LEU A 215 -11.95 5.71 -9.29
CA LEU A 215 -13.23 4.99 -9.22
C LEU A 215 -13.09 3.55 -9.73
N ASP A 216 -12.35 3.34 -10.81
CA ASP A 216 -12.04 1.99 -11.32
C ASP A 216 -11.28 1.16 -10.29
N GLY A 217 -10.29 1.75 -9.61
CA GLY A 217 -9.55 1.11 -8.52
C GLY A 217 -10.45 0.74 -7.34
N LEU A 218 -11.34 1.65 -6.92
CA LEU A 218 -12.31 1.36 -5.85
C LEU A 218 -13.26 0.22 -6.22
N ARG A 219 -13.76 0.16 -7.45
CA ARG A 219 -14.61 -0.96 -7.90
C ARG A 219 -13.88 -2.30 -7.78
N GLN A 220 -12.59 -2.34 -8.13
CA GLN A 220 -11.77 -3.54 -7.96
C GLN A 220 -11.53 -3.90 -6.49
N LEU A 221 -11.36 -2.89 -5.63
CA LEU A 221 -11.21 -3.06 -4.19
C LEU A 221 -12.51 -3.62 -3.57
N HIS A 222 -13.67 -3.07 -3.93
CA HIS A 222 -14.99 -3.56 -3.50
C HIS A 222 -15.24 -5.00 -3.95
N ALA A 223 -14.91 -5.34 -5.20
CA ALA A 223 -14.98 -6.72 -5.69
C ALA A 223 -14.04 -7.66 -4.92
N THR A 224 -12.91 -7.16 -4.42
CA THR A 224 -12.01 -7.92 -3.55
C THR A 224 -12.62 -8.14 -2.17
N TRP A 225 -13.22 -7.12 -1.56
CA TRP A 225 -13.92 -7.24 -0.29
C TRP A 225 -15.11 -8.20 -0.36
N ALA A 226 -15.94 -8.12 -1.40
CA ALA A 226 -17.06 -9.04 -1.60
C ALA A 226 -16.62 -10.52 -1.65
N ARG A 227 -15.50 -10.80 -2.34
CA ARG A 227 -14.90 -12.15 -2.37
C ARG A 227 -14.34 -12.59 -1.02
N LEU A 228 -13.79 -11.67 -0.23
CA LEU A 228 -13.31 -11.97 1.12
C LEU A 228 -14.49 -12.27 2.06
N GLN A 229 -15.57 -11.49 1.99
CA GLN A 229 -16.81 -11.73 2.72
C GLN A 229 -17.41 -13.11 2.37
N GLN A 230 -17.45 -13.46 1.08
CA GLN A 230 -17.87 -14.80 0.66
C GLN A 230 -16.89 -15.90 1.11
N SER A 231 -15.59 -15.63 1.15
CA SER A 231 -14.63 -16.60 1.69
C SER A 231 -14.85 -16.83 3.19
N GLN A 232 -15.27 -15.79 3.90
CA GLN A 232 -15.55 -15.85 5.32
C GLN A 232 -16.77 -16.72 5.64
N SER A 233 -17.85 -16.61 4.86
CA SER A 233 -19.00 -17.51 5.01
C SER A 233 -18.65 -18.98 4.75
N ASN A 234 -17.57 -19.24 4.00
CA ASN A 234 -16.99 -20.57 3.78
C ASN A 234 -15.95 -20.97 4.85
N GLY A 235 -15.95 -20.35 6.02
CA GLY A 235 -15.07 -20.70 7.14
C GLY A 235 -13.64 -20.14 7.06
N THR A 236 -13.37 -19.21 6.13
CA THR A 236 -12.08 -18.51 6.11
C THR A 236 -12.02 -17.43 7.18
N ARG A 237 -10.94 -17.39 7.95
CA ARG A 237 -10.75 -16.35 8.97
C ARG A 237 -10.15 -15.11 8.33
N LEU A 238 -10.77 -13.96 8.58
CA LEU A 238 -10.34 -12.68 8.02
C LEU A 238 -9.67 -11.85 9.10
N PHE A 239 -8.53 -11.25 8.76
CA PHE A 239 -7.82 -10.35 9.66
C PHE A 239 -7.53 -9.02 8.98
N ARG A 240 -7.35 -7.99 9.80
CA ARG A 240 -6.87 -6.68 9.38
C ARG A 240 -5.69 -6.24 10.24
N PHE A 241 -4.87 -5.36 9.71
CA PHE A 241 -3.83 -4.70 10.49
C PHE A 241 -4.37 -3.47 11.22
N GLY A 242 -4.22 -3.50 12.55
CA GLY A 242 -4.46 -2.37 13.45
C GLY A 242 -3.45 -1.23 13.27
N SER A 243 -3.63 -0.13 13.99
CA SER A 243 -2.68 0.99 14.03
C SER A 243 -1.43 0.62 14.86
N SER A 244 -1.61 -0.21 15.89
CA SER A 244 -0.58 -0.71 16.81
C SER A 244 0.11 -1.99 16.32
N GLN A 245 0.09 -2.26 15.01
CA GLN A 245 0.60 -3.53 14.43
C GLN A 245 -0.10 -4.80 14.94
N SER A 246 -1.18 -4.66 15.72
CA SER A 246 -1.99 -5.77 16.16
C SER A 246 -2.74 -6.36 14.97
N LEU A 247 -2.68 -7.69 14.82
CA LEU A 247 -3.55 -8.39 13.91
C LEU A 247 -4.92 -8.55 14.59
N THR A 248 -5.94 -7.90 14.05
CA THR A 248 -7.30 -7.97 14.59
C THR A 248 -8.14 -8.88 13.69
N GLU A 249 -8.72 -9.93 14.27
CA GLU A 249 -9.69 -10.76 13.57
C GLU A 249 -11.00 -10.00 13.36
N ILE A 250 -11.55 -10.09 12.16
CA ILE A 250 -12.86 -9.56 11.83
C ILE A 250 -13.87 -10.66 12.19
N GLY A 251 -14.30 -10.66 13.46
CA GLY A 251 -15.24 -11.64 13.97
C GLY A 251 -16.63 -11.53 13.34
N PRO A 252 -17.46 -12.60 13.43
CA PRO A 252 -18.80 -12.64 12.83
C PRO A 252 -19.74 -11.55 13.34
N LEU A 253 -19.64 -11.19 14.63
CA LEU A 253 -20.48 -10.16 15.26
C LEU A 253 -20.09 -8.71 14.89
N GLY A 254 -18.93 -8.50 14.27
CA GLY A 254 -18.47 -7.20 13.79
C GLY A 254 -18.56 -7.03 12.27
N GLN A 255 -19.12 -8.02 11.56
CA GLN A 255 -19.12 -8.09 10.09
C GLN A 255 -19.85 -6.92 9.46
N ASP A 256 -21.12 -6.72 9.81
CA ASP A 256 -21.96 -5.75 9.11
C ASP A 256 -21.39 -4.35 9.24
N LYS A 257 -21.07 -3.93 10.47
CA LYS A 257 -20.46 -2.61 10.73
C LYS A 257 -19.10 -2.42 10.07
N PHE A 258 -18.28 -3.46 9.97
CA PHE A 258 -16.96 -3.36 9.34
C PHE A 258 -17.09 -3.17 7.82
N TRP A 259 -17.89 -4.00 7.16
CA TRP A 259 -18.08 -3.91 5.72
C TRP A 259 -18.86 -2.66 5.33
N ASP A 260 -19.85 -2.27 6.12
CA ASP A 260 -20.60 -1.02 5.95
C ASP A 260 -19.65 0.18 6.07
N HIS A 261 -18.78 0.22 7.08
CA HIS A 261 -17.79 1.30 7.19
C HIS A 261 -16.83 1.33 5.98
N MET A 262 -16.45 0.17 5.43
CA MET A 262 -15.53 0.12 4.29
C MET A 262 -16.19 0.54 2.98
N THR A 263 -17.49 0.23 2.80
CA THR A 263 -18.23 0.48 1.54
C THR A 263 -19.03 1.79 1.54
N LEU A 264 -19.56 2.19 2.70
CA LEU A 264 -20.45 3.35 2.86
C LEU A 264 -19.74 4.60 3.36
N SER A 265 -18.48 4.52 3.80
CA SER A 265 -17.75 5.73 4.18
C SER A 265 -17.55 6.61 2.95
N SER A 266 -18.38 7.65 2.87
CA SER A 266 -18.45 8.62 1.76
C SER A 266 -17.09 9.23 1.43
N SER A 267 -16.20 9.32 2.42
CA SER A 267 -14.83 9.80 2.29
C SER A 267 -13.99 9.02 1.28
N PHE A 268 -14.27 7.74 1.05
CA PHE A 268 -13.52 6.92 0.10
C PHE A 268 -14.09 6.99 -1.31
N ASN A 269 -15.37 7.31 -1.46
CA ASN A 269 -16.06 7.29 -2.75
C ASN A 269 -15.73 8.50 -3.63
N SER A 270 -15.22 9.59 -3.04
CA SER A 270 -14.70 10.73 -3.79
C SER A 270 -13.23 10.53 -4.16
N PRO A 271 -12.81 10.90 -5.38
CA PRO A 271 -11.39 10.93 -5.73
C PRO A 271 -10.64 11.97 -4.89
N PRO A 272 -9.36 11.72 -4.56
CA PRO A 272 -8.49 12.71 -3.96
C PRO A 272 -8.45 13.99 -4.81
N LEU A 273 -8.41 15.15 -4.15
CA LEU A 273 -8.27 16.44 -4.81
C LEU A 273 -6.90 16.54 -5.49
N LEU A 274 -6.89 16.78 -6.80
CA LEU A 274 -5.67 17.17 -7.51
C LEU A 274 -5.55 18.69 -7.58
N CYS A 275 -4.50 19.21 -6.96
CA CYS A 275 -4.19 20.64 -6.97
C CYS A 275 -2.96 20.91 -7.83
N PHE A 276 -3.12 21.80 -8.82
CA PHE A 276 -2.06 22.20 -9.75
C PHE A 276 -1.52 23.62 -9.52
N SER A 277 -2.01 24.29 -8.48
CA SER A 277 -1.77 25.72 -8.26
C SER A 277 -0.34 26.03 -7.77
N GLY A 278 0.40 25.01 -7.32
CA GLY A 278 1.75 25.12 -6.76
C GLY A 278 1.81 25.81 -5.39
N ALA A 279 2.97 25.83 -4.75
CA ALA A 279 3.12 26.48 -3.45
C ALA A 279 2.66 27.96 -3.45
N ILE A 280 1.99 28.38 -2.37
CA ILE A 280 1.54 29.77 -2.19
C ILE A 280 2.77 30.69 -2.14
N LYS A 281 2.93 31.50 -3.19
CA LYS A 281 3.95 32.56 -3.25
C LYS A 281 3.48 33.79 -2.49
N LYS A 282 4.41 34.52 -1.86
CA LYS A 282 4.09 35.72 -1.08
C LYS A 282 3.57 36.82 -2.03
N ARG A 283 2.57 37.57 -1.55
CA ARG A 283 1.92 38.68 -2.28
C ARG A 283 2.89 39.76 -2.79
N THR A 284 4.08 39.88 -2.19
CA THR A 284 5.09 40.89 -2.54
C THR A 284 5.80 40.64 -3.87
N GLU A 285 5.79 39.41 -4.40
CA GLU A 285 6.33 39.10 -5.74
C GLU A 285 5.26 39.19 -6.83
N MET A 286 3.98 39.35 -6.45
CA MET A 286 2.90 39.54 -7.41
C MET A 286 2.77 41.04 -7.69
N ASN A 287 3.37 41.49 -8.80
CA ASN A 287 2.94 42.71 -9.47
C ASN A 287 1.40 42.74 -9.51
N GLU A 288 0.80 43.91 -9.28
CA GLU A 288 -0.60 44.17 -8.88
C GLU A 288 -1.72 43.58 -9.79
N HIS A 289 -1.40 42.80 -10.82
CA HIS A 289 -2.34 42.26 -11.79
C HIS A 289 -2.45 40.72 -11.87
N HIS A 290 -1.65 39.95 -11.11
CA HIS A 290 -1.84 38.49 -11.08
C HIS A 290 -2.64 38.06 -9.84
N SER A 291 -3.87 37.60 -10.06
CA SER A 291 -4.70 36.97 -9.03
C SER A 291 -3.94 35.81 -8.39
N LEU A 292 -4.01 35.71 -7.06
CA LEU A 292 -3.42 34.59 -6.30
C LEU A 292 -3.88 33.24 -6.89
N PRO A 293 -3.00 32.21 -6.90
CA PRO A 293 -3.39 30.89 -7.33
C PRO A 293 -4.61 30.43 -6.53
N ILE A 294 -5.68 30.05 -7.24
CA ILE A 294 -6.90 29.57 -6.59
C ILE A 294 -6.65 28.11 -6.21
N HIS A 295 -6.52 27.86 -4.91
CA HIS A 295 -6.42 26.51 -4.37
C HIS A 295 -7.82 25.95 -4.11
N PRO A 296 -8.11 24.68 -4.49
CA PRO A 296 -9.32 24.01 -4.04
C PRO A 296 -9.27 23.82 -2.53
N ASN A 297 -10.40 24.08 -1.86
CA ASN A 297 -10.50 23.96 -0.41
C ASN A 297 -10.09 22.55 0.07
N GLY A 298 -9.18 22.48 1.03
CA GLY A 298 -8.70 21.23 1.62
C GLY A 298 -7.56 20.55 0.86
N CYS A 299 -6.91 21.23 -0.09
CA CYS A 299 -5.70 20.70 -0.71
C CYS A 299 -4.47 20.83 0.21
N GLY A 300 -3.48 19.98 0.00
CA GLY A 300 -2.24 19.96 0.78
C GLY A 300 -1.46 21.27 0.73
N HIS A 301 -1.49 22.01 -0.39
CA HIS A 301 -0.87 23.34 -0.47
C HIS A 301 -1.51 24.33 0.51
N GLN A 302 -2.83 24.31 0.65
CA GLN A 302 -3.55 25.17 1.60
C GLN A 302 -3.26 24.75 3.04
N ASP A 303 -3.37 23.45 3.34
CA ASP A 303 -3.13 22.91 4.69
C ASP A 303 -1.69 23.14 5.17
N SER A 304 -0.72 23.05 4.25
CA SER A 304 0.70 23.23 4.58
C SER A 304 1.16 24.68 4.67
N ALA A 305 0.38 25.64 4.16
CA ALA A 305 0.77 27.06 4.17
C ALA A 305 0.90 27.63 5.58
N ASP A 306 0.06 27.15 6.50
CA ASP A 306 0.09 27.55 7.91
C ASP A 306 1.27 26.94 8.67
N VAL A 307 1.78 25.79 8.20
CA VAL A 307 2.87 25.04 8.86
C VAL A 307 4.23 25.46 8.34
N TRP A 308 4.35 25.64 7.03
CA TRP A 308 5.59 26.05 6.37
C TRP A 308 5.38 27.38 5.65
N PRO A 309 5.40 28.50 6.38
CA PRO A 309 5.30 29.81 5.75
C PRO A 309 6.42 29.96 4.70
N PRO A 310 6.14 30.64 3.58
CA PRO A 310 7.16 30.87 2.55
C PRO A 310 8.38 31.51 3.19
N LYS A 311 9.55 30.89 3.00
CA LYS A 311 10.82 31.41 3.53
C LYS A 311 11.07 32.78 2.91
N PHE A 312 11.22 33.79 3.76
CA PHE A 312 11.73 35.09 3.35
C PHE A 312 13.20 34.91 3.03
N TYR A 313 13.53 34.89 1.74
CA TYR A 313 14.88 35.19 1.31
C TYR A 313 14.89 36.70 1.10
N ASP A 314 15.37 37.41 2.13
CA ASP A 314 15.72 38.84 2.03
C ASP A 314 16.99 39.02 1.17
#